data_AF-A0A519JRJ3-F1
#
_entry.id   AF-A0A519JRJ3-F1
#
_cell.length_a   1.000
_cell.length_b   1.000
_cell.length_c   1.000
_cell.angle_alpha   90.00
_cell.angle_beta   90.00
_cell.angle_gamma   90.00
#
_symmetry.space_group_name_H-M   'P 1'
#
loop_
_entity.id
_entity.type
_entity.pdbx_description
1 polymer ?
#
loop_
_entity_poly.entity_id
_entity_poly.type
_entity_poly.pdbx_seq_one_letter_code
_entity_poly.pdbx_strand_id
1 'polypeptide(L)'
;FCTSWITDHFKSAQKFLIFCGTGNNGGDGFAIARILYEKGFDVQVFMDRDQRKLSPDANVNFQKIKQISGIEINDFDKFSVIKNEQTVIIDAIFGNGLSRKPSEKVELVIDKINQSKAPKIAVDVPTGLYADRIADDNSLIVKADFTLTFQFYKRSFLHPETGKFCGKIELIDLGLDQDFINKTETKYFVIDESLIRTIYKPRQDFTNKGSFGKSILVGGSHGKMGAVLMSVLSALRSGSGLTVALSPECGNLILQSQAPEAMFISSGEHHLENIEIQEKATYGIGPGLGKEKVTQKALFDFLKNYSEPVVLDADALNMIADNDKISLIPKHSVI
;
A
#
# COMPACT_ATOMS: atom_id res chain seq x y z
N PHE A 1 -11.62 21.54 -3.88
CA PHE A 1 -10.43 20.71 -3.62
C PHE A 1 -10.03 19.87 -4.82
N CYS A 2 -10.83 18.89 -5.27
CA CYS A 2 -10.54 18.11 -6.48
C CYS A 2 -10.29 18.98 -7.72
N THR A 3 -11.17 19.95 -7.99
CA THR A 3 -11.03 20.86 -9.15
C THR A 3 -9.74 21.67 -9.12
N SER A 4 -9.25 22.09 -7.96
CA SER A 4 -7.97 22.80 -7.84
C SER A 4 -6.84 21.88 -8.31
N TRP A 5 -6.76 20.69 -7.70
CA TRP A 5 -5.77 19.68 -8.05
C TRP A 5 -5.81 19.34 -9.55
N ILE A 6 -7.01 19.13 -10.09
CA ILE A 6 -7.21 18.83 -11.53
C ILE A 6 -6.65 19.96 -12.39
N THR A 7 -7.00 21.22 -12.10
CA THR A 7 -6.53 22.34 -12.91
C THR A 7 -5.05 22.63 -12.76
N ASP A 8 -4.45 22.28 -11.62
CA ASP A 8 -3.01 22.43 -11.41
C ASP A 8 -2.20 21.37 -12.18
N HIS A 9 -2.73 20.15 -12.31
CA HIS A 9 -2.07 19.04 -12.99
C HIS A 9 -2.39 18.97 -14.50
N PHE A 10 -3.56 19.41 -14.93
CA PHE A 10 -4.04 19.30 -16.31
C PHE A 10 -4.30 20.66 -16.97
N LYS A 11 -3.34 21.59 -16.82
CA LYS A 11 -3.42 22.97 -17.36
C LYS A 11 -3.60 23.03 -18.88
N SER A 12 -3.06 22.06 -19.61
CA SER A 12 -3.12 21.97 -21.07
C SER A 12 -4.31 21.16 -21.59
N ALA A 13 -5.16 20.61 -20.70
CA ALA A 13 -6.37 19.93 -21.11
C ALA A 13 -7.31 20.94 -21.76
N GLN A 14 -7.83 20.58 -22.94
CA GLN A 14 -8.84 21.40 -23.62
C GLN A 14 -10.25 20.98 -23.22
N LYS A 15 -10.43 19.68 -22.93
CA LYS A 15 -11.73 19.06 -22.74
C LYS A 15 -11.75 18.08 -21.57
N PHE A 16 -12.80 18.11 -20.78
CA PHE A 16 -13.10 17.14 -19.74
C PHE A 16 -14.37 16.36 -20.07
N LEU A 17 -14.28 15.03 -20.03
CA LEU A 17 -15.44 14.13 -20.12
C LEU A 17 -15.69 13.53 -18.74
N ILE A 18 -16.85 13.79 -18.16
CA ILE A 18 -17.13 13.47 -16.77
C ILE A 18 -18.28 12.49 -16.69
N PHE A 19 -18.02 11.30 -16.15
CA PHE A 19 -18.99 10.22 -16.04
C PHE A 19 -19.58 10.24 -14.64
N CYS A 20 -20.85 10.59 -14.52
CA CYS A 20 -21.52 10.76 -13.24
C CYS A 20 -22.53 9.63 -12.99
N GLY A 21 -22.48 9.06 -11.80
CA GLY A 21 -23.50 8.13 -11.31
C GLY A 21 -24.68 8.86 -10.67
N THR A 22 -25.53 8.07 -10.02
CA THR A 22 -26.74 8.59 -9.36
C THR A 22 -26.58 8.87 -7.87
N GLY A 23 -25.51 8.35 -7.25
CA GLY A 23 -25.18 8.58 -5.85
C GLY A 23 -24.35 9.84 -5.62
N ASN A 24 -23.84 10.00 -4.39
CA ASN A 24 -23.07 11.18 -3.98
C ASN A 24 -21.80 11.38 -4.81
N ASN A 25 -21.11 10.30 -5.21
CA ASN A 25 -19.94 10.40 -6.10
C ASN A 25 -20.30 11.06 -7.45
N GLY A 26 -21.48 10.75 -8.00
CA GLY A 26 -21.99 11.43 -9.19
C GLY A 26 -22.33 12.89 -8.94
N GLY A 27 -22.80 13.22 -7.73
CA GLY A 27 -22.95 14.59 -7.26
C GLY A 27 -21.64 15.37 -7.25
N ASP A 28 -20.56 14.76 -6.78
CA ASP A 28 -19.20 15.32 -6.85
C ASP A 28 -18.77 15.53 -8.30
N GLY A 29 -19.04 14.55 -9.19
CA GLY A 29 -18.81 14.68 -10.63
C GLY A 29 -19.55 15.87 -11.26
N PHE A 30 -20.84 16.06 -10.95
CA PHE A 30 -21.61 17.21 -11.42
C PHE A 30 -21.06 18.54 -10.87
N ALA A 31 -20.62 18.57 -9.62
CA ALA A 31 -20.00 19.75 -9.03
C ALA A 31 -18.66 20.08 -9.72
N ILE A 32 -17.82 19.06 -9.96
CA ILE A 32 -16.56 19.17 -10.70
C ILE A 32 -16.83 19.72 -12.10
N ALA A 33 -17.82 19.17 -12.82
CA ALA A 33 -18.20 19.62 -14.15
C ALA A 33 -18.52 21.11 -14.20
N ARG A 34 -19.39 21.57 -13.29
CA ARG A 34 -19.76 22.98 -13.17
C ARG A 34 -18.53 23.87 -12.96
N ILE A 35 -17.68 23.51 -12.00
CA ILE A 35 -16.54 24.34 -11.60
C ILE A 35 -15.45 24.36 -12.69
N LEU A 36 -15.22 23.26 -13.39
CA LEU A 36 -14.28 23.22 -14.52
C LEU A 36 -14.78 24.08 -15.69
N TYR A 37 -16.08 24.04 -15.99
CA TYR A 37 -16.68 24.90 -17.00
C TYR A 37 -16.57 26.39 -16.61
N GLU A 38 -16.88 26.74 -15.35
CA GLU A 38 -16.71 28.11 -14.82
C GLU A 38 -15.25 28.61 -14.90
N LYS A 39 -14.27 27.70 -14.94
CA LYS A 39 -12.84 28.00 -15.14
C LYS A 39 -12.42 28.08 -16.61
N GLY A 40 -13.34 27.91 -17.56
CA GLY A 40 -13.12 28.11 -18.99
C GLY A 40 -12.73 26.86 -19.79
N PHE A 41 -12.88 25.67 -19.22
CA PHE A 41 -12.64 24.41 -19.94
C PHE A 41 -13.89 23.94 -20.71
N ASP A 42 -13.70 23.21 -21.82
CA ASP A 42 -14.79 22.47 -22.46
C ASP A 42 -15.15 21.26 -21.58
N VAL A 43 -16.44 21.07 -21.30
CA VAL A 43 -16.93 20.04 -20.40
C VAL A 43 -18.13 19.33 -21.00
N GLN A 44 -18.06 18.00 -21.07
CA GLN A 44 -19.20 17.13 -21.36
C GLN A 44 -19.43 16.17 -20.21
N VAL A 45 -20.69 16.00 -19.85
CA VAL A 45 -21.12 15.09 -18.80
C VAL A 45 -21.82 13.89 -19.42
N PHE A 46 -21.53 12.70 -18.91
CA PHE A 46 -22.20 11.46 -19.28
C PHE A 46 -22.87 10.86 -18.04
N MET A 47 -24.12 10.42 -18.17
CA MET A 47 -24.83 9.71 -17.11
C MET A 47 -25.78 8.67 -17.70
N ASP A 48 -26.14 7.65 -16.92
CA ASP A 48 -27.18 6.70 -17.29
C ASP A 48 -28.57 7.37 -17.20
N ARG A 49 -29.18 7.72 -18.34
CA ARG A 49 -30.47 8.40 -18.35
C ARG A 49 -31.64 7.48 -18.00
N ASP A 50 -31.43 6.17 -18.00
CA ASP A 50 -32.45 5.19 -17.59
C ASP A 50 -32.64 5.21 -16.07
N GLN A 51 -31.60 5.63 -15.32
CA GLN A 51 -31.68 5.79 -13.88
C GLN A 51 -32.21 7.17 -13.49
N ARG A 52 -33.46 7.21 -13.04
CA ARG A 52 -34.17 8.47 -12.76
C ARG A 52 -33.96 9.03 -11.36
N LYS A 53 -33.47 8.23 -10.42
CA LYS A 53 -33.40 8.63 -9.00
C LYS A 53 -31.97 8.98 -8.62
N LEU A 54 -31.70 10.28 -8.58
CA LEU A 54 -30.48 10.85 -8.00
C LEU A 54 -30.60 10.90 -6.47
N SER A 55 -29.48 10.77 -5.76
CA SER A 55 -29.40 11.14 -4.34
C SER A 55 -29.71 12.64 -4.18
N PRO A 56 -30.10 13.09 -2.97
CA PRO A 56 -30.40 14.51 -2.74
C PRO A 56 -29.27 15.45 -3.20
N ASP A 57 -28.03 15.15 -2.83
CA ASP A 57 -26.85 15.96 -3.17
C ASP A 57 -26.52 15.91 -4.66
N ALA A 58 -26.66 14.73 -5.28
CA ALA A 58 -26.47 14.58 -6.72
C ALA A 58 -27.53 15.36 -7.51
N ASN A 59 -28.78 15.34 -7.07
CA ASN A 59 -29.85 16.11 -7.70
C ASN A 59 -29.59 17.61 -7.62
N VAL A 60 -29.15 18.13 -6.48
CA VAL A 60 -28.83 19.56 -6.32
C VAL A 60 -27.77 19.99 -7.34
N ASN A 61 -26.67 19.24 -7.46
CA ASN A 61 -25.62 19.58 -8.42
C ASN A 61 -26.05 19.35 -9.88
N PHE A 62 -26.85 18.31 -10.14
CA PHE A 62 -27.43 18.07 -11.45
C PHE A 62 -28.33 19.22 -11.93
N GLN A 63 -29.20 19.75 -11.07
CA GLN A 63 -30.06 20.89 -11.44
C GLN A 63 -29.22 22.15 -11.74
N LYS A 64 -28.11 22.36 -11.02
CA LYS A 64 -27.21 23.49 -11.27
C LYS A 64 -26.53 23.38 -12.65
N ILE A 65 -26.01 22.22 -13.03
CA ILE A 65 -25.39 22.06 -14.37
C ILE A 65 -26.41 22.16 -15.49
N LYS A 66 -27.66 21.76 -15.27
CA LYS A 66 -28.73 21.82 -16.27
C LYS A 66 -29.09 23.24 -16.70
N GLN A 67 -28.78 24.22 -15.85
CA GLN A 67 -28.99 25.65 -16.13
C GLN A 67 -27.87 26.24 -17.00
N ILE A 68 -26.79 25.50 -17.24
CA ILE A 68 -25.61 25.95 -17.99
C ILE A 68 -25.70 25.36 -19.40
N SER A 69 -26.06 26.19 -20.38
CA SER A 69 -26.25 25.76 -21.78
C SER A 69 -24.99 25.22 -22.45
N GLY A 70 -23.81 25.61 -21.95
CA GLY A 70 -22.53 25.14 -22.50
C GLY A 70 -22.06 23.77 -22.00
N ILE A 71 -22.74 23.17 -21.02
CA ILE A 71 -22.42 21.81 -20.56
C ILE A 71 -23.40 20.82 -21.18
N GLU A 72 -22.93 20.02 -22.12
CA GLU A 72 -23.75 18.97 -22.73
C GLU A 72 -23.82 17.75 -21.80
N ILE A 73 -25.04 17.30 -21.51
CA ILE A 73 -25.31 16.09 -20.71
C ILE A 73 -25.75 14.99 -21.67
N ASN A 74 -24.93 13.96 -21.83
CA ASN A 74 -25.15 12.82 -22.72
C ASN A 74 -25.50 11.54 -21.96
N ASP A 75 -26.13 10.60 -22.65
CA ASP A 75 -26.25 9.23 -22.15
C ASP A 75 -24.92 8.49 -22.32
N PHE A 76 -24.62 7.55 -21.43
CA PHE A 76 -23.49 6.63 -21.53
C PHE A 76 -23.33 5.96 -22.90
N ASP A 77 -24.43 5.64 -23.59
CA ASP A 77 -24.39 4.98 -24.90
C ASP A 77 -23.75 5.84 -25.99
N LYS A 78 -23.77 7.17 -25.84
CA LYS A 78 -23.14 8.10 -26.78
C LYS A 78 -21.63 8.20 -26.62
N PHE A 79 -21.06 7.64 -25.55
CA PHE A 79 -19.61 7.68 -25.35
C PHE A 79 -18.88 6.76 -26.32
N SER A 80 -17.76 7.25 -26.86
CA SER A 80 -16.85 6.50 -27.72
C SER A 80 -15.41 6.70 -27.27
N VAL A 81 -14.55 5.71 -27.58
CA VAL A 81 -13.15 5.66 -27.14
C VAL A 81 -12.38 6.91 -27.60
N ILE A 82 -11.67 7.53 -26.66
CA ILE A 82 -10.90 8.75 -26.91
C ILE A 82 -9.44 8.40 -27.25
N LYS A 83 -8.93 8.96 -28.36
CA LYS A 83 -7.57 8.73 -28.85
C LYS A 83 -6.64 9.94 -28.71
N ASN A 84 -7.17 11.12 -28.35
CA ASN A 84 -6.37 12.32 -28.17
C ASN A 84 -5.98 12.51 -26.69
N GLU A 85 -4.84 13.14 -26.44
CA GLU A 85 -4.29 13.35 -25.09
C GLU A 85 -4.72 14.68 -24.46
N GLN A 86 -5.37 15.56 -25.23
CA GLN A 86 -5.87 16.86 -24.75
C GLN A 86 -7.24 16.75 -24.06
N THR A 87 -7.80 15.56 -24.02
CA THR A 87 -9.04 15.22 -23.31
C THR A 87 -8.70 14.47 -22.03
N VAL A 88 -9.33 14.83 -20.92
CA VAL A 88 -9.22 14.11 -19.64
C VAL A 88 -10.56 13.48 -19.31
N ILE A 89 -10.54 12.21 -18.91
CA ILE A 89 -11.72 11.48 -18.46
C ILE A 89 -11.78 11.52 -16.94
N ILE A 90 -12.92 11.90 -16.39
CA ILE A 90 -13.18 11.87 -14.95
C ILE A 90 -14.26 10.82 -14.68
N ASP A 91 -13.89 9.79 -13.95
CA ASP A 91 -14.78 8.76 -13.44
C ASP A 91 -15.34 9.16 -12.08
N ALA A 92 -16.63 9.47 -12.06
CA ALA A 92 -17.42 9.77 -10.87
C ALA A 92 -18.71 8.92 -10.84
N ILE A 93 -18.66 7.70 -11.39
CA ILE A 93 -19.84 6.83 -11.48
C ILE A 93 -20.16 6.22 -10.12
N PHE A 94 -19.22 5.46 -9.55
CA PHE A 94 -19.35 4.85 -8.23
C PHE A 94 -18.13 5.16 -7.37
N GLY A 95 -18.37 5.59 -6.13
CA GLY A 95 -17.33 5.77 -5.11
C GLY A 95 -17.35 4.62 -4.10
N ASN A 96 -17.06 4.92 -2.84
CA ASN A 96 -17.03 3.93 -1.75
C ASN A 96 -18.34 3.15 -1.49
N GLY A 97 -19.48 3.65 -1.98
CA GLY A 97 -20.80 3.05 -1.77
C GLY A 97 -21.11 1.85 -2.67
N LEU A 98 -20.19 1.41 -3.52
CA LEU A 98 -20.39 0.25 -4.38
C LEU A 98 -20.54 -1.02 -3.54
N SER A 99 -21.73 -1.61 -3.56
CA SER A 99 -22.07 -2.83 -2.80
C SER A 99 -22.45 -4.00 -3.70
N ARG A 100 -22.58 -3.79 -5.01
CA ARG A 100 -23.02 -4.77 -5.99
C ARG A 100 -22.29 -4.59 -7.32
N LYS A 101 -22.31 -5.65 -8.13
CA LYS A 101 -21.77 -5.63 -9.49
C LYS A 101 -22.39 -4.48 -10.33
N PRO A 102 -21.61 -3.73 -11.12
CA PRO A 102 -22.14 -2.73 -12.04
C PRO A 102 -23.15 -3.31 -13.04
N SER A 103 -24.06 -2.48 -13.56
CA SER A 103 -24.94 -2.90 -14.65
C SER A 103 -24.16 -3.07 -15.96
N GLU A 104 -24.69 -3.86 -16.89
CA GLU A 104 -24.07 -4.08 -18.21
C GLU A 104 -23.75 -2.77 -18.94
N LYS A 105 -24.65 -1.78 -18.86
CA LYS A 105 -24.43 -0.44 -19.45
C LYS A 105 -23.21 0.27 -18.84
N VAL A 106 -23.01 0.14 -17.52
CA VAL A 106 -21.82 0.69 -16.85
C VAL A 106 -20.57 -0.11 -17.22
N GLU A 107 -20.65 -1.44 -17.28
CA GLU A 107 -19.53 -2.29 -17.70
C GLU A 107 -19.01 -1.92 -19.10
N LEU A 108 -19.92 -1.66 -20.06
CA LEU A 108 -19.57 -1.19 -21.40
C LEU A 108 -18.87 0.17 -21.40
N VAL A 109 -19.27 1.08 -20.49
CA VAL A 109 -18.59 2.37 -20.33
C VAL A 109 -17.21 2.20 -19.73
N ILE A 110 -17.07 1.37 -18.69
CA ILE A 110 -15.77 1.06 -18.06
C ILE A 110 -14.81 0.53 -19.12
N ASP A 111 -15.25 -0.41 -19.96
CA ASP A 111 -14.45 -0.96 -21.05
C ASP A 111 -13.98 0.12 -22.03
N LYS A 112 -14.89 1.00 -22.50
CA LYS A 112 -14.53 2.13 -23.37
C LYS A 112 -13.58 3.14 -22.71
N ILE A 113 -13.75 3.42 -21.41
CA ILE A 113 -12.85 4.30 -20.65
C ILE A 113 -11.45 3.67 -20.61
N ASN A 114 -11.37 2.38 -20.29
CA ASN A 114 -10.10 1.65 -20.21
C ASN A 114 -9.38 1.54 -21.56
N GLN A 115 -10.12 1.47 -22.67
CA GLN A 115 -9.56 1.50 -24.03
C GLN A 115 -9.10 2.89 -24.47
N SER A 116 -9.51 3.95 -23.77
CA SER A 116 -9.15 5.33 -24.11
C SER A 116 -7.73 5.66 -23.69
N LYS A 117 -7.01 6.35 -24.59
CA LYS A 117 -5.64 6.84 -24.35
C LYS A 117 -5.58 8.12 -23.52
N ALA A 118 -6.72 8.79 -23.35
CA ALA A 118 -6.86 9.96 -22.50
C ALA A 118 -6.45 9.66 -21.04
N PRO A 119 -5.85 10.63 -20.33
CA PRO A 119 -5.67 10.54 -18.88
C PRO A 119 -7.01 10.32 -18.16
N LYS A 120 -7.00 9.45 -17.15
CA LYS A 120 -8.18 9.03 -16.39
C LYS A 120 -8.03 9.40 -14.91
N ILE A 121 -9.01 10.10 -14.37
CA ILE A 121 -9.07 10.50 -12.97
C ILE A 121 -10.30 9.85 -12.33
N ALA A 122 -10.12 9.01 -11.32
CA ALA A 122 -11.22 8.52 -10.50
C ALA A 122 -11.49 9.48 -9.33
N VAL A 123 -12.77 9.74 -9.06
CA VAL A 123 -13.24 10.47 -7.88
C VAL A 123 -13.65 9.46 -6.82
N ASP A 124 -13.10 9.63 -5.62
CA ASP A 124 -13.21 8.75 -4.45
C ASP A 124 -12.57 7.37 -4.65
N VAL A 125 -13.12 6.54 -5.54
CA VAL A 125 -12.71 5.15 -5.82
C VAL A 125 -12.92 4.88 -7.31
N PRO A 126 -12.00 4.20 -8.03
CA PRO A 126 -12.25 3.79 -9.41
C PRO A 126 -13.51 2.93 -9.52
N THR A 127 -14.41 3.29 -10.42
CA THR A 127 -15.68 2.61 -10.60
C THR A 127 -15.46 1.13 -10.91
N GLY A 128 -16.20 0.28 -10.18
CA GLY A 128 -16.06 -1.18 -10.22
C GLY A 128 -15.19 -1.74 -9.09
N LEU A 129 -14.38 -0.91 -8.43
CA LEU A 129 -13.58 -1.32 -7.29
C LEU A 129 -14.35 -1.18 -5.97
N TYR A 130 -14.34 -2.23 -5.15
CA TYR A 130 -14.84 -2.17 -3.78
C TYR A 130 -13.86 -1.41 -2.87
N ALA A 131 -14.34 -0.63 -1.91
CA ALA A 131 -13.47 0.14 -1.01
C ALA A 131 -12.70 -0.75 0.00
N ASP A 132 -13.26 -1.91 0.36
CA ASP A 132 -12.79 -2.73 1.48
C ASP A 132 -12.62 -4.23 1.14
N ARG A 133 -12.75 -4.61 -0.13
CA ARG A 133 -12.66 -6.01 -0.59
C ARG A 133 -11.69 -6.15 -1.77
N ILE A 134 -11.13 -7.35 -1.90
CA ILE A 134 -10.43 -7.76 -3.11
C ILE A 134 -11.49 -7.99 -4.20
N ALA A 135 -11.24 -7.49 -5.40
CA ALA A 135 -12.14 -7.69 -6.53
C ALA A 135 -12.03 -9.12 -7.08
N ASP A 136 -13.12 -9.65 -7.60
CA ASP A 136 -13.11 -10.94 -8.30
C ASP A 136 -12.31 -10.83 -9.61
N ASP A 137 -11.67 -11.92 -10.07
CA ASP A 137 -10.81 -11.94 -11.25
C ASP A 137 -11.47 -11.40 -12.54
N ASN A 138 -12.79 -11.49 -12.63
CA ASN A 138 -13.59 -11.03 -13.79
C ASN A 138 -14.21 -9.63 -13.60
N SER A 139 -13.81 -8.88 -12.57
CA SER A 139 -14.37 -7.55 -12.30
C SER A 139 -13.87 -6.53 -13.33
N LEU A 140 -14.80 -5.84 -14.00
CA LEU A 140 -14.49 -4.67 -14.83
C LEU A 140 -14.34 -3.44 -13.94
N ILE A 141 -13.11 -2.95 -13.85
CA ILE A 141 -12.73 -1.81 -13.01
C ILE A 141 -12.08 -0.75 -13.89
N VAL A 142 -12.40 0.52 -13.65
CA VAL A 142 -11.71 1.65 -14.29
C VAL A 142 -10.24 1.65 -13.89
N LYS A 143 -9.35 1.69 -14.89
CA LYS A 143 -7.90 1.84 -14.71
C LYS A 143 -7.57 3.33 -14.69
N ALA A 144 -7.57 3.92 -13.51
CA ALA A 144 -7.27 5.32 -13.34
C ALA A 144 -5.76 5.58 -13.38
N ASP A 145 -5.38 6.73 -13.93
CA ASP A 145 -4.01 7.25 -13.83
C ASP A 145 -3.84 8.00 -12.48
N PHE A 146 -4.94 8.59 -11.99
CA PHE A 146 -5.01 9.25 -10.68
C PHE A 146 -6.32 8.92 -9.97
N THR A 147 -6.30 8.76 -8.65
CA THR A 147 -7.49 8.64 -7.81
C THR A 147 -7.50 9.75 -6.77
N LEU A 148 -8.50 10.62 -6.83
CA LEU A 148 -8.71 11.70 -5.87
C LEU A 148 -9.67 11.22 -4.79
N THR A 149 -9.12 10.74 -3.68
CA THR A 149 -9.89 10.12 -2.59
C THR A 149 -10.03 11.06 -1.41
N PHE A 150 -11.14 10.99 -0.69
CA PHE A 150 -11.41 11.89 0.42
C PHE A 150 -10.87 11.38 1.75
N GLN A 151 -10.17 12.26 2.47
CA GLN A 151 -9.60 12.15 3.82
C GLN A 151 -8.59 11.02 4.06
N PHE A 152 -8.94 9.78 3.72
CA PHE A 152 -8.17 8.58 4.04
C PHE A 152 -8.05 7.65 2.84
N TYR A 153 -7.01 6.81 2.88
CA TYR A 153 -6.90 5.66 1.99
C TYR A 153 -8.05 4.68 2.26
N LYS A 154 -8.61 4.12 1.19
CA LYS A 154 -9.50 2.97 1.28
C LYS A 154 -8.63 1.71 1.26
N ARG A 155 -9.05 0.65 1.94
CA ARG A 155 -8.22 -0.56 2.12
C ARG A 155 -7.83 -1.20 0.79
N SER A 156 -8.74 -1.25 -0.17
CA SER A 156 -8.48 -1.80 -1.50
C SER A 156 -7.36 -1.08 -2.26
N PHE A 157 -7.00 0.13 -1.87
CA PHE A 157 -5.91 0.86 -2.52
C PHE A 157 -4.53 0.29 -2.17
N LEU A 158 -4.43 -0.39 -1.03
CA LEU A 158 -3.16 -0.80 -0.41
C LEU A 158 -2.85 -2.29 -0.65
N HIS A 159 -3.69 -2.98 -1.42
CA HIS A 159 -3.50 -4.38 -1.80
C HIS A 159 -2.95 -4.47 -3.23
N PRO A 160 -1.87 -5.24 -3.51
CA PRO A 160 -1.31 -5.36 -4.86
C PRO A 160 -2.32 -5.77 -5.94
N GLU A 161 -3.31 -6.57 -5.56
CA GLU A 161 -4.36 -7.10 -6.41
C GLU A 161 -5.28 -5.99 -6.96
N THR A 162 -5.52 -4.95 -6.16
CA THR A 162 -6.52 -3.90 -6.42
C THR A 162 -5.94 -2.50 -6.56
N GLY A 163 -4.84 -2.18 -5.86
CA GLY A 163 -4.17 -0.87 -5.92
C GLY A 163 -3.67 -0.51 -7.32
N LYS A 164 -3.37 -1.52 -8.16
CA LYS A 164 -2.98 -1.35 -9.57
C LYS A 164 -4.02 -0.61 -10.42
N PHE A 165 -5.29 -0.55 -9.99
CA PHE A 165 -6.36 0.16 -10.70
C PHE A 165 -6.46 1.65 -10.32
N CYS A 166 -5.83 2.06 -9.23
CA CYS A 166 -5.99 3.40 -8.67
C CYS A 166 -5.01 4.44 -9.23
N GLY A 167 -3.95 4.00 -9.91
CA GLY A 167 -2.87 4.90 -10.35
C GLY A 167 -2.24 5.63 -9.16
N LYS A 168 -1.92 6.91 -9.31
CA LYS A 168 -1.44 7.74 -8.21
C LYS A 168 -2.60 8.21 -7.34
N ILE A 169 -2.54 7.94 -6.05
CA ILE A 169 -3.60 8.30 -5.10
C ILE A 169 -3.27 9.63 -4.45
N GLU A 170 -4.27 10.51 -4.41
CA GLU A 170 -4.19 11.84 -3.80
C GLU A 170 -5.26 11.95 -2.73
N LEU A 171 -4.85 12.17 -1.48
CA LEU A 171 -5.77 12.41 -0.37
C LEU A 171 -6.24 13.86 -0.39
N ILE A 172 -7.54 14.03 -0.55
CA ILE A 172 -8.22 15.32 -0.51
C ILE A 172 -8.74 15.55 0.90
N ASP A 173 -8.19 16.54 1.59
CA ASP A 173 -8.64 16.96 2.91
C ASP A 173 -10.02 17.64 2.82
N LEU A 174 -11.00 17.11 3.54
CA LEU A 174 -12.36 17.66 3.62
C LEU A 174 -12.54 18.60 4.82
N GLY A 175 -11.51 18.79 5.64
CA GLY A 175 -11.59 19.56 6.87
C GLY A 175 -12.43 18.86 7.93
N LEU A 176 -12.37 17.52 7.99
CA LEU A 176 -13.04 16.75 9.03
C LEU A 176 -12.44 17.05 10.40
N ASP A 177 -13.27 16.91 11.43
CA ASP A 177 -12.90 17.15 12.82
C ASP A 177 -11.77 16.20 13.27
N GLN A 178 -10.63 16.78 13.67
CA GLN A 178 -9.43 16.02 14.01
C GLN A 178 -9.59 15.24 15.32
N ASP A 179 -10.38 15.74 16.27
CA ASP A 179 -10.64 15.05 17.52
C ASP A 179 -11.47 13.79 17.29
N PHE A 180 -12.45 13.85 16.40
CA PHE A 180 -13.24 12.71 15.98
C PHE A 180 -12.37 11.67 15.27
N ILE A 181 -11.50 12.11 14.35
CA ILE A 181 -10.55 11.23 13.67
C ILE A 181 -9.67 10.49 14.68
N ASN A 182 -9.04 11.23 15.60
CA ASN A 182 -8.11 10.66 16.57
C ASN A 182 -8.78 9.70 17.57
N LYS A 183 -10.08 9.88 17.85
CA LYS A 183 -10.85 9.02 18.75
C LYS A 183 -11.54 7.85 18.05
N THR A 184 -11.56 7.83 16.71
CA THR A 184 -12.21 6.76 15.95
C THR A 184 -11.36 5.49 16.05
N GLU A 185 -11.94 4.43 16.63
CA GLU A 185 -11.26 3.15 16.73
C GLU A 185 -11.11 2.48 15.36
N THR A 186 -9.88 2.07 15.02
CA THR A 186 -9.57 1.31 13.81
C THR A 186 -8.42 0.35 14.06
N LYS A 187 -8.41 -0.75 13.30
CA LYS A 187 -7.31 -1.73 13.26
C LYS A 187 -6.34 -1.49 12.10
N TYR A 188 -6.63 -0.51 11.24
CA TYR A 188 -5.90 -0.28 10.00
C TYR A 188 -5.26 1.09 10.02
N PHE A 189 -3.94 1.12 9.78
CA PHE A 189 -3.13 2.33 9.72
C PHE A 189 -2.25 2.29 8.48
N VAL A 190 -1.94 3.47 7.95
CA VAL A 190 -0.96 3.62 6.87
C VAL A 190 0.34 4.11 7.49
N ILE A 191 1.46 3.58 6.98
CA ILE A 191 2.78 4.07 7.34
C ILE A 191 3.14 5.17 6.35
N ASP A 192 3.30 6.39 6.86
CA ASP A 192 3.79 7.53 6.10
C ASP A 192 5.04 8.14 6.75
N GLU A 193 5.61 9.15 6.11
CA GLU A 193 6.81 9.83 6.59
C GLU A 193 6.59 10.46 7.98
N SER A 194 5.39 10.98 8.25
CA SER A 194 5.07 11.61 9.53
C SER A 194 5.12 10.59 10.67
N LEU A 195 4.54 9.41 10.47
CA LEU A 195 4.59 8.31 11.43
C LEU A 195 6.04 7.85 11.64
N ILE A 196 6.80 7.65 10.57
CA ILE A 196 8.21 7.23 10.67
C ILE A 196 9.02 8.23 11.51
N ARG A 197 8.78 9.53 11.35
CA ARG A 197 9.45 10.58 12.15
C ARG A 197 9.14 10.48 13.65
N THR A 198 7.98 9.96 14.04
CA THR A 198 7.62 9.77 15.46
C THR A 198 8.32 8.58 16.12
N ILE A 199 8.68 7.55 15.36
CA ILE A 199 9.33 6.34 15.88
C ILE A 199 10.85 6.35 15.73
N TYR A 200 11.37 7.22 14.87
CA TYR A 200 12.81 7.40 14.68
C TYR A 200 13.49 7.84 15.97
N LYS A 201 14.59 7.17 16.32
CA LYS A 201 15.39 7.47 17.52
C LYS A 201 16.65 8.25 17.14
N PRO A 202 16.71 9.58 17.34
CA PRO A 202 17.92 10.35 17.05
C PRO A 202 19.06 9.97 18.01
N ARG A 203 20.30 10.03 17.51
CA ARG A 203 21.50 9.78 18.33
C ARG A 203 21.91 11.05 19.07
N GLN A 204 22.08 10.94 20.39
CA GLN A 204 22.55 12.02 21.26
C GLN A 204 24.08 11.97 21.39
N ASP A 205 24.70 13.13 21.58
CA ASP A 205 26.17 13.28 21.59
C ASP A 205 26.86 12.46 22.68
N PHE A 206 26.20 12.26 23.84
CA PHE A 206 26.75 11.56 25.00
C PHE A 206 26.21 10.12 25.11
N THR A 207 26.22 9.37 24.01
CA THR A 207 25.80 7.97 23.95
C THR A 207 26.97 7.03 23.65
N ASN A 208 26.79 5.73 23.89
CA ASN A 208 27.79 4.71 23.59
C ASN A 208 27.17 3.50 22.89
N LYS A 209 27.99 2.53 22.48
CA LYS A 209 27.53 1.31 21.79
C LYS A 209 26.45 0.53 22.55
N GLY A 210 26.46 0.55 23.89
CA GLY A 210 25.43 -0.09 24.71
C GLY A 210 24.07 0.62 24.66
N SER A 211 24.06 1.94 24.36
CA SER A 211 22.84 2.74 24.26
C SER A 211 21.94 2.33 23.09
N PHE A 212 22.51 1.71 22.05
CA PHE A 212 21.79 1.32 20.83
C PHE A 212 21.61 -0.20 20.69
N GLY A 213 21.70 -0.91 21.81
CA GLY A 213 21.41 -2.33 21.91
C GLY A 213 22.39 -3.23 21.16
N LYS A 214 22.06 -4.52 21.17
CA LYS A 214 22.83 -5.58 20.53
C LYS A 214 21.92 -6.41 19.64
N SER A 215 22.28 -6.53 18.37
CA SER A 215 21.56 -7.32 17.39
C SER A 215 22.37 -8.56 17.02
N ILE A 216 21.77 -9.74 17.11
CA ILE A 216 22.36 -11.00 16.69
C ILE A 216 21.57 -11.53 15.49
N LEU A 217 22.23 -11.60 14.34
CA LEU A 217 21.64 -12.08 13.09
C LEU A 217 22.10 -13.51 12.88
N VAL A 218 21.16 -14.44 13.04
CA VAL A 218 21.37 -15.88 12.96
C VAL A 218 20.92 -16.39 11.60
N GLY A 219 21.86 -16.85 10.79
CA GLY A 219 21.56 -17.20 9.42
C GLY A 219 22.74 -17.76 8.66
N GLY A 220 22.51 -18.05 7.39
CA GLY A 220 23.51 -18.57 6.47
C GLY A 220 23.73 -20.08 6.58
N SER A 221 24.21 -20.61 5.46
CA SER A 221 24.64 -21.98 5.25
C SER A 221 25.52 -22.01 3.99
N HIS A 222 26.18 -23.14 3.74
CA HIS A 222 26.98 -23.31 2.53
C HIS A 222 26.17 -22.96 1.26
N GLY A 223 26.67 -21.99 0.48
CA GLY A 223 25.99 -21.49 -0.73
C GLY A 223 24.90 -20.43 -0.51
N LYS A 224 24.55 -20.08 0.75
CA LYS A 224 23.49 -19.11 1.08
C LYS A 224 23.92 -17.99 2.04
N MET A 225 25.23 -17.78 2.24
CA MET A 225 25.76 -16.76 3.17
C MET A 225 25.37 -15.32 2.81
N GLY A 226 25.07 -15.02 1.54
CA GLY A 226 24.62 -13.69 1.13
C GLY A 226 23.35 -13.22 1.82
N ALA A 227 22.45 -14.13 2.21
CA ALA A 227 21.19 -13.80 2.87
C ALA A 227 21.43 -13.16 4.26
N VAL A 228 22.21 -13.82 5.12
CA VAL A 228 22.53 -13.29 6.45
C VAL A 228 23.45 -12.07 6.38
N LEU A 229 24.36 -12.00 5.40
CA LEU A 229 25.19 -10.82 5.18
C LEU A 229 24.34 -9.56 4.94
N MET A 230 23.29 -9.65 4.12
CA MET A 230 22.38 -8.52 3.89
C MET A 230 21.67 -8.09 5.18
N SER A 231 21.25 -9.03 6.03
CA SER A 231 20.65 -8.73 7.34
C SER A 231 21.64 -8.03 8.27
N VAL A 232 22.89 -8.49 8.31
CA VAL A 232 23.97 -7.90 9.12
C VAL A 232 24.26 -6.47 8.68
N LEU A 233 24.47 -6.23 7.38
CA LEU A 233 24.69 -4.90 6.83
C LEU A 233 23.50 -3.96 7.10
N SER A 234 22.27 -4.47 7.03
CA SER A 234 21.05 -3.69 7.32
C SER A 234 20.94 -3.32 8.80
N ALA A 235 21.34 -4.20 9.72
CA ALA A 235 21.37 -3.89 11.15
C ALA A 235 22.41 -2.81 11.49
N LEU A 236 23.60 -2.90 10.89
CA LEU A 236 24.64 -1.87 11.02
C LEU A 236 24.14 -0.50 10.53
N ARG A 237 23.52 -0.46 9.34
CA ARG A 237 22.97 0.77 8.75
C ARG A 237 21.79 1.35 9.53
N SER A 238 20.96 0.48 10.12
CA SER A 238 19.84 0.89 10.98
C SER A 238 20.29 1.48 12.32
N GLY A 239 21.59 1.43 12.63
CA GLY A 239 22.17 2.07 13.81
C GLY A 239 22.20 1.18 15.05
N SER A 240 22.24 -0.14 14.89
CA SER A 240 22.51 -1.07 16.00
C SER A 240 23.86 -0.75 16.65
N GLY A 241 23.91 -0.79 17.98
CA GLY A 241 25.11 -0.45 18.75
C GLY A 241 26.18 -1.54 18.69
N LEU A 242 25.77 -2.80 18.72
CA LEU A 242 26.62 -3.96 18.52
C LEU A 242 25.92 -4.96 17.60
N THR A 243 26.52 -5.26 16.45
CA THR A 243 25.98 -6.25 15.50
C THR A 243 26.84 -7.49 15.49
N VAL A 244 26.20 -8.64 15.61
CA VAL A 244 26.84 -9.96 15.60
C VAL A 244 26.20 -10.82 14.52
N ALA A 245 27.00 -11.43 13.66
CA ALA A 245 26.58 -12.51 12.78
C ALA A 245 26.85 -13.85 13.50
N LEU A 246 25.81 -14.65 13.69
CA LEU A 246 25.93 -16.02 14.19
C LEU A 246 25.62 -16.97 13.03
N SER A 247 26.66 -17.63 12.53
CA SER A 247 26.62 -18.37 11.27
C SER A 247 27.61 -19.53 11.26
N PRO A 248 27.47 -20.49 10.34
CA PRO A 248 28.46 -21.56 10.17
C PRO A 248 29.82 -21.02 9.71
N GLU A 249 30.90 -21.70 10.07
CA GLU A 249 32.28 -21.29 9.82
C GLU A 249 32.56 -21.01 8.34
N CYS A 250 31.90 -21.74 7.42
CA CYS A 250 32.04 -21.52 5.98
C CYS A 250 31.71 -20.09 5.52
N GLY A 251 31.00 -19.31 6.34
CA GLY A 251 30.69 -17.92 6.05
C GLY A 251 31.56 -16.89 6.74
N ASN A 252 32.51 -17.29 7.59
CA ASN A 252 33.39 -16.37 8.33
C ASN A 252 34.09 -15.39 7.37
N LEU A 253 34.80 -15.92 6.37
CA LEU A 253 35.52 -15.09 5.39
C LEU A 253 34.58 -14.15 4.64
N ILE A 254 33.38 -14.61 4.27
CA ILE A 254 32.39 -13.80 3.52
C ILE A 254 31.90 -12.63 4.38
N LEU A 255 31.52 -12.90 5.63
CA LEU A 255 31.00 -11.89 6.55
C LEU A 255 32.10 -10.92 7.00
N GLN A 256 33.25 -11.41 7.43
CA GLN A 256 34.35 -10.56 7.91
C GLN A 256 35.00 -9.74 6.79
N SER A 257 34.96 -10.20 5.53
CA SER A 257 35.46 -9.40 4.40
C SER A 257 34.51 -8.28 3.97
N GLN A 258 33.20 -8.43 4.17
CA GLN A 258 32.18 -7.49 3.68
C GLN A 258 31.58 -6.61 4.78
N ALA A 259 31.64 -7.06 6.04
CA ALA A 259 31.13 -6.37 7.21
C ALA A 259 32.12 -6.54 8.39
N PRO A 260 33.37 -6.05 8.28
CA PRO A 260 34.38 -6.17 9.33
C PRO A 260 33.98 -5.49 10.65
N GLU A 261 33.00 -4.58 10.64
CA GLU A 261 32.44 -3.93 11.82
C GLU A 261 31.53 -4.86 12.63
N ALA A 262 31.01 -5.94 12.02
CA ALA A 262 30.21 -6.94 12.71
C ALA A 262 31.10 -8.02 13.33
N MET A 263 30.75 -8.43 14.55
CA MET A 263 31.37 -9.60 15.16
C MET A 263 30.87 -10.87 14.48
N PHE A 264 31.71 -11.89 14.38
CA PHE A 264 31.31 -13.22 13.90
C PHE A 264 31.39 -14.23 15.04
N ILE A 265 30.33 -15.02 15.19
CA ILE A 265 30.28 -16.17 16.09
C ILE A 265 29.98 -17.38 15.24
N SER A 266 30.93 -18.32 15.27
CA SER A 266 30.82 -19.58 14.54
C SER A 266 29.88 -20.55 15.23
N SER A 267 29.06 -21.26 14.46
CA SER A 267 28.32 -22.42 14.93
C SER A 267 28.14 -23.43 13.81
N GLY A 268 28.88 -24.53 13.90
CA GLY A 268 28.96 -25.57 12.87
C GLY A 268 29.83 -25.16 11.68
N GLU A 269 30.11 -26.11 10.78
CA GLU A 269 30.99 -25.90 9.61
C GLU A 269 30.22 -25.35 8.40
N HIS A 270 29.18 -26.07 7.97
CA HIS A 270 28.38 -25.74 6.77
C HIS A 270 26.92 -25.39 7.08
N HIS A 271 26.46 -25.78 8.27
CA HIS A 271 25.11 -25.60 8.75
C HIS A 271 25.16 -25.19 10.23
N LEU A 272 24.11 -24.50 10.67
CA LEU A 272 24.01 -24.00 12.02
C LEU A 272 23.73 -25.16 12.99
N GLU A 273 24.51 -25.27 14.05
CA GLU A 273 24.38 -26.38 15.01
C GLU A 273 23.83 -25.96 16.38
N ASN A 274 23.99 -24.69 16.76
CA ASN A 274 23.56 -24.16 18.04
C ASN A 274 23.30 -22.65 17.95
N ILE A 275 22.38 -22.14 18.79
CA ILE A 275 22.16 -20.70 18.96
C ILE A 275 22.30 -20.40 20.45
N GLU A 276 23.46 -19.90 20.84
CA GLU A 276 23.72 -19.54 22.22
C GLU A 276 23.00 -18.24 22.59
N ILE A 277 22.19 -18.29 23.65
CA ILE A 277 21.46 -17.12 24.16
C ILE A 277 22.44 -16.22 24.92
N GLN A 278 22.63 -15.03 24.39
CA GLN A 278 23.37 -13.93 25.01
C GLN A 278 22.42 -12.90 25.63
N GLU A 279 22.87 -12.33 26.75
CA GLU A 279 22.13 -11.29 27.46
C GLU A 279 21.96 -10.00 26.63
N LYS A 280 20.83 -9.34 26.83
CA LYS A 280 20.50 -8.01 26.25
C LYS A 280 20.65 -7.95 24.73
N ALA A 281 20.32 -9.04 24.04
CA ALA A 281 20.36 -9.16 22.59
C ALA A 281 18.96 -9.33 22.00
N THR A 282 18.73 -8.69 20.85
CA THR A 282 17.59 -8.96 19.97
C THR A 282 18.06 -9.83 18.81
N TYR A 283 17.31 -10.88 18.50
CA TYR A 283 17.66 -11.86 17.47
C TYR A 283 16.87 -11.63 16.19
N GLY A 284 17.54 -11.75 15.05
CA GLY A 284 16.92 -11.96 13.75
C GLY A 284 17.36 -13.31 13.20
N ILE A 285 16.46 -14.25 12.97
CA ILE A 285 16.78 -15.66 12.70
C ILE A 285 16.06 -16.11 11.43
N GLY A 286 16.79 -16.74 10.50
CA GLY A 286 16.14 -17.31 9.32
C GLY A 286 16.90 -17.23 8.00
N PRO A 287 17.41 -16.04 7.59
CA PRO A 287 17.93 -15.84 6.25
C PRO A 287 19.05 -16.82 5.89
N GLY A 288 18.74 -17.74 4.97
CA GLY A 288 19.70 -18.70 4.43
C GLY A 288 20.13 -19.82 5.38
N LEU A 289 19.39 -20.10 6.46
CA LEU A 289 19.72 -21.18 7.41
C LEU A 289 19.76 -22.58 6.79
N GLY A 290 18.97 -22.81 5.73
CA GLY A 290 18.63 -24.15 5.29
C GLY A 290 17.68 -24.84 6.28
N LYS A 291 17.30 -26.09 5.98
CA LYS A 291 16.32 -26.87 6.75
C LYS A 291 16.87 -28.20 7.26
N GLU A 292 18.19 -28.31 7.40
CA GLU A 292 18.81 -29.55 7.89
C GLU A 292 18.33 -29.88 9.30
N LYS A 293 18.29 -31.18 9.64
CA LYS A 293 17.80 -31.63 10.96
C LYS A 293 18.56 -30.99 12.13
N VAL A 294 19.86 -30.76 11.95
CA VAL A 294 20.71 -30.12 12.97
C VAL A 294 20.33 -28.65 13.16
N THR A 295 20.08 -27.92 12.08
CA THR A 295 19.60 -26.54 12.10
C THR A 295 18.22 -26.42 12.72
N GLN A 296 17.29 -27.33 12.37
CA GLN A 296 15.96 -27.39 12.98
C GLN A 296 16.05 -27.57 14.49
N LYS A 297 16.89 -28.52 14.93
CA LYS A 297 17.13 -28.75 16.36
C LYS A 297 17.66 -27.49 17.04
N ALA A 298 18.67 -26.84 16.48
CA ALA A 298 19.23 -25.60 17.02
C ALA A 298 18.17 -24.50 17.18
N LEU A 299 17.34 -24.29 16.15
CA LEU A 299 16.25 -23.31 16.20
C LEU A 299 15.22 -23.64 17.28
N PHE A 300 14.74 -24.89 17.34
CA PHE A 300 13.70 -25.25 18.29
C PHE A 300 14.21 -25.29 19.72
N ASP A 301 15.46 -25.67 19.95
CA ASP A 301 16.06 -25.61 21.27
C ASP A 301 16.28 -24.17 21.72
N PHE A 302 16.63 -23.25 20.81
CA PHE A 302 16.62 -21.82 21.10
C PHE A 302 15.21 -21.32 21.49
N LEU A 303 14.19 -21.56 20.65
CA LEU A 303 12.84 -21.04 20.88
C LEU A 303 12.18 -21.61 22.15
N LYS A 304 12.53 -22.82 22.58
CA LYS A 304 12.06 -23.37 23.87
C LYS A 304 12.64 -22.64 25.08
N ASN A 305 13.84 -22.08 24.94
CA ASN A 305 14.61 -21.49 26.04
C ASN A 305 14.67 -19.95 25.98
N TYR A 306 14.09 -19.33 24.94
CA TYR A 306 14.08 -17.89 24.75
C TYR A 306 12.66 -17.34 24.75
N SER A 307 12.36 -16.39 25.64
CA SER A 307 11.01 -15.84 25.85
C SER A 307 10.82 -14.41 25.39
N GLU A 308 11.90 -13.72 25.00
CA GLU A 308 11.84 -12.33 24.55
C GLU A 308 11.46 -12.25 23.05
N PRO A 309 10.98 -11.08 22.57
CA PRO A 309 10.63 -10.92 21.16
C PRO A 309 11.82 -11.17 20.20
N VAL A 310 11.54 -11.91 19.12
CA VAL A 310 12.50 -12.26 18.06
C VAL A 310 11.96 -11.85 16.69
N VAL A 311 12.84 -11.62 15.72
CA VAL A 311 12.47 -11.50 14.31
C VAL A 311 12.75 -12.84 13.63
N LEU A 312 11.74 -13.48 13.07
CA LEU A 312 11.86 -14.75 12.36
C LEU A 312 11.53 -14.53 10.88
N ASP A 313 12.35 -15.09 9.99
CA ASP A 313 12.15 -14.94 8.55
C ASP A 313 12.48 -16.25 7.81
N ALA A 314 12.05 -16.36 6.56
CA ALA A 314 12.50 -17.35 5.58
C ALA A 314 12.56 -18.79 6.12
N ASP A 315 13.76 -19.40 6.15
CA ASP A 315 13.93 -20.80 6.54
C ASP A 315 13.50 -21.07 8.00
N ALA A 316 13.58 -20.09 8.91
CA ALA A 316 13.06 -20.25 10.27
C ALA A 316 11.54 -20.43 10.28
N LEU A 317 10.81 -19.57 9.57
CA LEU A 317 9.35 -19.66 9.45
C LEU A 317 8.94 -20.96 8.75
N ASN A 318 9.66 -21.33 7.69
CA ASN A 318 9.40 -22.57 6.99
C ASN A 318 9.59 -23.79 7.90
N MET A 319 10.69 -23.86 8.67
CA MET A 319 10.91 -24.96 9.61
C MET A 319 9.82 -25.02 10.70
N ILE A 320 9.36 -23.88 11.18
CA ILE A 320 8.27 -23.79 12.16
C ILE A 320 6.95 -24.31 11.56
N ALA A 321 6.61 -23.88 10.34
CA ALA A 321 5.40 -24.30 9.64
C ALA A 321 5.42 -25.80 9.32
N ASP A 322 6.54 -26.31 8.77
CA ASP A 322 6.70 -27.72 8.38
C ASP A 322 6.61 -28.68 9.59
N ASN A 323 6.85 -28.19 10.82
CA ASN A 323 6.85 -28.99 12.05
C ASN A 323 5.74 -28.63 13.06
N ASP A 324 4.79 -27.78 12.66
CA ASP A 324 3.69 -27.29 13.51
C ASP A 324 4.17 -26.75 14.88
N LYS A 325 5.18 -25.87 14.86
CA LYS A 325 5.83 -25.30 16.06
C LYS A 325 5.46 -23.85 16.34
N ILE A 326 4.33 -23.37 15.84
CA ILE A 326 3.93 -21.96 15.99
C ILE A 326 3.82 -21.53 17.46
N SER A 327 3.47 -22.45 18.36
CA SER A 327 3.37 -22.23 19.81
C SER A 327 4.70 -21.93 20.49
N LEU A 328 5.84 -22.19 19.82
CA LEU A 328 7.18 -21.84 20.34
C LEU A 328 7.58 -20.40 20.04
N ILE A 329 6.83 -19.67 19.21
CA ILE A 329 7.17 -18.28 18.88
C ILE A 329 6.86 -17.38 20.08
N PRO A 330 7.85 -16.64 20.61
CA PRO A 330 7.62 -15.70 21.71
C PRO A 330 6.58 -14.65 21.34
N LYS A 331 5.79 -14.21 22.33
CA LYS A 331 4.81 -13.14 22.12
C LYS A 331 5.50 -11.86 21.65
N HIS A 332 4.83 -11.09 20.80
CA HIS A 332 5.35 -9.84 20.20
C HIS A 332 6.54 -10.00 19.24
N SER A 333 6.87 -11.24 18.84
CA SER A 333 7.82 -11.49 17.75
C SER A 333 7.29 -10.95 16.41
N VAL A 334 8.22 -10.64 15.51
CA VAL A 334 7.93 -10.24 14.12
C VAL A 334 8.18 -11.44 13.21
N ILE A 335 7.20 -11.79 12.38
CA ILE A 335 7.23 -12.90 11.42
C ILE A 335 6.79 -12.43 10.03
#